data_AF-A0A0C3Q5Y7-F1
#
_entry.id   AF-A0A0C3Q5Y7-F1
#
_cell.length_a   1.000
_cell.length_b   1.000
_cell.length_c   1.000
_cell.angle_alpha   90.00
_cell.angle_beta   90.00
_cell.angle_gamma   90.00
#
_symmetry.space_group_name_H-M   'P 1'
#
loop_
_entity.id
_entity.type
_entity.pdbx_description
1 polymer ?
#
loop_
_entity_poly.entity_id
_entity_poly.type
_entity_poly.pdbx_seq_one_letter_code
_entity_poly.pdbx_strand_id
1 'polypeptide(L)'
;MRFSLIVLAAATLASAGSVFKRHNDFDVPWCAKDCVANADPSPCHPDDTACLCVNTNYYTQVATCVEKCCSPEDAKKTAEVAYKYCEAVGIDPENPIPKCGVKCVEDAPNFNCDPTDNKCFCENKDFIEQVQWCFKEKCQGEDLKNAVCAGEAVCRAVGVDISPFVDY
;
A
#
# COMPACT_ATOMS: atom_id res chain seq x y z
N MET A 1 -32.55 -24.53 -37.93
CA MET A 1 -32.87 -23.75 -36.72
C MET A 1 -31.57 -23.15 -36.22
N ARG A 2 -31.39 -21.83 -36.35
CA ARG A 2 -30.18 -21.12 -35.89
C ARG A 2 -30.37 -20.79 -34.42
N PHE A 3 -29.66 -21.48 -33.53
CA PHE A 3 -29.65 -21.15 -32.11
C PHE A 3 -28.66 -20.00 -31.88
N SER A 4 -29.19 -18.81 -31.66
CA SER A 4 -28.42 -17.67 -31.18
C SER A 4 -28.10 -17.89 -29.70
N LEU A 5 -26.82 -18.08 -29.36
CA LEU A 5 -26.33 -18.06 -27.99
C LEU A 5 -26.12 -16.60 -27.57
N ILE A 6 -26.93 -16.13 -26.62
CA ILE A 6 -26.74 -14.84 -25.95
C ILE A 6 -25.58 -15.02 -24.97
N VAL A 7 -24.43 -14.42 -25.30
CA VAL A 7 -23.29 -14.31 -24.36
C VAL A 7 -23.65 -13.25 -23.33
N LEU A 8 -24.02 -13.68 -22.13
CA LEU A 8 -24.13 -12.82 -20.96
C LEU A 8 -22.72 -12.33 -20.60
N ALA A 9 -22.49 -11.02 -20.73
CA ALA A 9 -21.29 -10.38 -20.23
C ALA A 9 -21.26 -10.48 -18.71
N ALA A 10 -20.37 -11.30 -18.16
CA ALA A 10 -20.03 -11.28 -16.75
C ALA A 10 -19.27 -9.98 -16.46
N ALA A 11 -19.96 -8.98 -15.92
CA ALA A 11 -19.28 -7.82 -15.35
C ALA A 11 -18.39 -8.31 -14.20
N THR A 12 -17.10 -8.06 -14.32
CA THR A 12 -16.08 -8.38 -13.32
C THR A 12 -16.41 -7.70 -11.98
N LEU A 13 -16.93 -8.45 -11.02
CA LEU A 13 -17.22 -8.01 -9.64
C LEU A 13 -15.95 -7.96 -8.74
N ALA A 14 -14.76 -7.87 -9.34
CA ALA A 14 -13.49 -8.05 -8.62
C ALA A 14 -13.20 -6.98 -7.55
N SER A 15 -13.91 -5.84 -7.54
CA SER A 15 -13.62 -4.71 -6.65
C SER A 15 -14.56 -4.56 -5.43
N ALA A 16 -15.69 -5.27 -5.38
CA ALA A 16 -16.65 -5.07 -4.28
C ALA A 16 -16.17 -5.76 -2.98
N GLY A 17 -15.64 -6.98 -3.09
CA GLY A 17 -15.29 -7.82 -1.94
C GLY A 17 -14.22 -7.23 -1.01
N SER A 18 -13.17 -6.63 -1.57
CA SER A 18 -12.09 -6.01 -0.79
C SER A 18 -12.48 -4.69 -0.16
N VAL A 19 -13.27 -3.89 -0.85
CA VAL A 19 -13.90 -2.67 -0.29
C VAL A 19 -14.80 -3.05 0.88
N PHE A 20 -15.61 -4.12 0.77
CA PHE A 20 -16.45 -4.60 1.87
C PHE A 20 -15.63 -5.09 3.07
N LYS A 21 -14.49 -5.77 2.84
CA LYS A 21 -13.59 -6.20 3.93
C LYS A 21 -13.03 -5.01 4.69
N ARG A 22 -12.49 -4.01 3.99
CA ARG A 22 -12.02 -2.75 4.61
C ARG A 22 -13.07 -2.06 5.45
N HIS A 23 -14.29 -1.98 4.94
CA HIS A 23 -15.37 -1.23 5.58
C HIS A 23 -15.94 -1.89 6.83
N ASN A 24 -16.03 -3.22 6.85
CA ASN A 24 -16.70 -3.95 7.93
C ASN A 24 -15.74 -4.43 9.03
N ASP A 25 -14.50 -4.76 8.69
CA ASP A 25 -13.54 -5.26 9.70
C ASP A 25 -13.05 -4.14 10.64
N PHE A 26 -13.19 -2.86 10.24
CA PHE A 26 -12.62 -1.73 10.97
C PHE A 26 -13.60 -0.60 11.32
N ASP A 27 -14.93 -0.82 11.22
CA ASP A 27 -15.95 0.18 11.58
C ASP A 27 -15.76 1.56 10.91
N VAL A 28 -15.44 1.57 9.62
CA VAL A 28 -15.26 2.80 8.82
C VAL A 28 -16.56 3.63 8.86
N PRO A 29 -16.50 4.93 9.24
CA PRO A 29 -17.67 5.82 9.22
C PRO A 29 -18.38 5.81 7.87
N TRP A 30 -19.71 5.86 7.87
CA TRP A 30 -20.50 5.76 6.64
C TRP A 30 -20.10 6.79 5.58
N CYS A 31 -19.88 8.05 5.98
CA CYS A 31 -19.45 9.12 5.09
C CYS A 31 -18.11 8.84 4.38
N ALA A 32 -17.24 8.01 4.97
CA ALA A 32 -15.92 7.68 4.45
C ALA A 32 -15.93 6.42 3.55
N LYS A 33 -16.99 5.59 3.62
CA LYS A 33 -17.08 4.37 2.80
C LYS A 33 -17.04 4.68 1.30
N ASP A 34 -17.76 5.72 0.87
CA ASP A 34 -17.74 6.13 -0.53
C ASP A 34 -16.38 6.72 -0.93
N CYS A 35 -15.68 7.40 -0.01
CA CYS A 35 -14.35 7.93 -0.26
C CYS A 35 -13.32 6.83 -0.52
N VAL A 36 -13.32 5.79 0.32
CA VAL A 36 -12.43 4.61 0.19
C VAL A 36 -12.75 3.82 -1.07
N ALA A 37 -14.03 3.72 -1.45
CA ALA A 37 -14.48 2.97 -2.62
C ALA A 37 -14.17 3.66 -3.96
N ASN A 38 -14.14 4.99 -3.99
CA ASN A 38 -13.96 5.76 -5.22
C ASN A 38 -12.54 6.30 -5.43
N ALA A 39 -11.67 6.27 -4.41
CA ALA A 39 -10.27 6.63 -4.58
C ALA A 39 -9.56 5.62 -5.49
N ASP A 40 -8.72 6.13 -6.42
CA ASP A 40 -7.96 5.28 -7.34
C ASP A 40 -6.83 4.54 -6.59
N PRO A 41 -6.88 3.20 -6.49
CA PRO A 41 -5.85 2.42 -5.81
C PRO A 41 -4.57 2.28 -6.63
N SER A 42 -4.60 2.62 -7.92
CA SER A 42 -3.47 2.42 -8.83
C SER A 42 -2.21 3.14 -8.33
N PRO A 43 -1.02 2.55 -8.52
CA PRO A 43 -0.76 1.26 -9.18
C PRO A 43 -1.00 0.01 -8.31
N CYS A 44 -1.39 0.17 -7.04
CA CYS A 44 -1.67 -0.96 -6.16
C CYS A 44 -2.91 -1.73 -6.62
N HIS A 45 -2.90 -3.04 -6.36
CA HIS A 45 -4.13 -3.82 -6.44
C HIS A 45 -5.10 -3.36 -5.33
N PRO A 46 -6.43 -3.29 -5.57
CA PRO A 46 -7.41 -2.92 -4.55
C PRO A 46 -7.36 -3.80 -3.29
N ASP A 47 -6.76 -4.99 -3.34
CA ASP A 47 -6.71 -5.94 -2.23
C ASP A 47 -5.33 -5.93 -1.53
N ASP A 48 -4.35 -5.20 -2.09
CA ASP A 48 -3.01 -5.09 -1.54
C ASP A 48 -2.97 -4.02 -0.45
N THR A 49 -3.30 -4.45 0.76
CA THR A 49 -3.41 -3.57 1.92
C THR A 49 -2.11 -2.83 2.21
N ALA A 50 -0.97 -3.53 2.16
CA ALA A 50 0.33 -2.93 2.44
C ALA A 50 0.69 -1.86 1.40
N CYS A 51 0.48 -2.14 0.11
CA CYS A 51 0.70 -1.15 -0.96
C CYS A 51 -0.20 0.07 -0.81
N LEU A 52 -1.50 -0.12 -0.53
CA LEU A 52 -2.44 0.98 -0.34
C LEU A 52 -2.03 1.89 0.84
N CYS A 53 -1.47 1.32 1.90
CA CYS A 53 -1.00 2.06 3.08
C CYS A 53 0.20 2.97 2.81
N VAL A 54 0.95 2.72 1.73
CA VAL A 54 2.09 3.55 1.31
C VAL A 54 1.85 4.27 -0.03
N ASN A 55 0.65 4.12 -0.61
CA ASN A 55 0.28 4.80 -1.85
C ASN A 55 -0.18 6.23 -1.57
N THR A 56 0.70 7.18 -1.89
CA THR A 56 0.47 8.60 -1.59
C THR A 56 -0.76 9.19 -2.28
N ASN A 57 -0.96 8.80 -3.53
CA ASN A 57 -2.08 9.25 -4.32
C ASN A 57 -3.42 8.72 -3.79
N TYR A 58 -3.46 7.45 -3.38
CA TYR A 58 -4.65 6.85 -2.82
C TYR A 58 -5.06 7.53 -1.51
N TYR A 59 -4.15 7.65 -0.53
CA TYR A 59 -4.49 8.26 0.76
C TYR A 59 -4.94 9.72 0.58
N THR A 60 -4.30 10.47 -0.33
CA THR A 60 -4.62 11.88 -0.54
C THR A 60 -6.04 12.05 -1.07
N GLN A 61 -6.46 11.20 -2.01
CA GLN A 61 -7.83 11.19 -2.53
C GLN A 61 -8.85 10.85 -1.43
N VAL A 62 -8.57 9.81 -0.63
CA VAL A 62 -9.45 9.43 0.48
C VAL A 62 -9.56 10.56 1.50
N ALA A 63 -8.44 11.12 1.94
CA ALA A 63 -8.40 12.21 2.92
C ALA A 63 -9.16 13.44 2.43
N THR A 64 -8.90 13.88 1.20
CA THR A 64 -9.59 15.03 0.58
C THR A 64 -11.10 14.80 0.50
N CYS A 65 -11.53 13.59 0.16
CA CYS A 65 -12.95 13.24 0.12
C CYS A 65 -13.56 13.24 1.53
N VAL A 66 -12.88 12.64 2.52
CA VAL A 66 -13.33 12.57 3.91
C VAL A 66 -13.48 13.96 4.51
N GLU A 67 -12.50 14.84 4.32
CA GLU A 67 -12.58 16.24 4.78
C GLU A 67 -13.79 16.99 4.22
N LYS A 68 -14.20 16.66 2.99
CA LYS A 68 -15.35 17.29 2.32
C LYS A 68 -16.70 16.68 2.74
N CYS A 69 -16.74 15.38 2.99
CA CYS A 69 -17.99 14.61 3.11
C CYS A 69 -18.33 14.19 4.54
N CYS A 70 -17.37 14.24 5.46
CA CYS A 70 -17.52 13.81 6.84
C CYS A 70 -17.51 14.98 7.83
N SER A 71 -18.10 14.76 9.01
CA SER A 71 -17.90 15.66 10.14
C SER A 71 -16.43 15.61 10.61
N PRO A 72 -15.92 16.63 11.33
CA PRO A 72 -14.57 16.57 11.91
C PRO A 72 -14.35 15.35 12.83
N GLU A 73 -15.39 14.93 13.54
CA GLU A 73 -15.37 13.75 14.41
C GLU A 73 -15.23 12.45 13.60
N ASP A 74 -16.03 12.32 12.53
CA ASP A 74 -15.95 11.16 11.63
C ASP A 74 -14.64 11.15 10.82
N ALA A 75 -14.12 12.32 10.44
CA ALA A 75 -12.83 12.43 9.77
C ALA A 75 -11.70 11.95 10.69
N LYS A 76 -11.70 12.37 11.95
CA LYS A 76 -10.75 11.87 12.96
C LYS A 76 -10.88 10.36 13.16
N LYS A 77 -12.11 9.85 13.32
CA LYS A 77 -12.35 8.41 13.46
C LYS A 77 -11.89 7.63 12.22
N THR A 78 -12.08 8.18 11.03
CA THR A 78 -11.62 7.58 9.77
C THR A 78 -10.09 7.48 9.73
N ALA A 79 -9.38 8.54 10.17
CA ALA A 79 -7.92 8.50 10.27
C ALA A 79 -7.47 7.41 11.26
N GLU A 80 -8.06 7.34 12.45
CA GLU A 80 -7.75 6.28 13.44
C GLU A 80 -7.99 4.87 12.90
N VAL A 81 -9.05 4.69 12.09
CA VAL A 81 -9.34 3.43 11.41
C VAL A 81 -8.29 3.12 10.34
N ALA A 82 -7.85 4.12 9.56
CA ALA A 82 -6.81 3.94 8.55
C ALA A 82 -5.47 3.49 9.19
N TYR A 83 -5.10 4.05 10.34
CA TYR A 83 -3.94 3.59 11.12
C TYR A 83 -4.06 2.11 11.47
N LYS A 84 -5.15 1.70 12.12
CA LYS A 84 -5.38 0.30 12.51
C LYS A 84 -5.39 -0.66 11.31
N TYR A 85 -5.93 -0.21 10.18
CA TYR A 85 -5.97 -0.98 8.94
C TYR A 85 -4.56 -1.29 8.43
N CYS A 86 -3.65 -0.32 8.49
CA CYS A 86 -2.26 -0.49 8.07
C CYS A 86 -1.42 -1.24 9.10
N GLU A 87 -1.61 -0.96 10.39
CA GLU A 87 -0.94 -1.68 11.48
C GLU A 87 -1.23 -3.18 11.44
N ALA A 88 -2.44 -3.58 11.02
CA ALA A 88 -2.84 -4.98 10.88
C ALA A 88 -1.99 -5.77 9.86
N VAL A 89 -1.27 -5.09 8.95
CA VAL A 89 -0.31 -5.69 8.02
C VAL A 89 1.14 -5.29 8.31
N GLY A 90 1.40 -4.72 9.49
CA GLY A 90 2.75 -4.35 9.93
C GLY A 90 3.26 -3.03 9.35
N ILE A 91 2.39 -2.17 8.81
CA ILE A 91 2.75 -0.85 8.27
C ILE A 91 2.27 0.25 9.22
N ASP A 92 3.20 1.06 9.72
CA ASP A 92 2.90 2.37 10.31
C ASP A 92 2.85 3.40 9.17
N PRO A 93 1.70 4.04 8.87
CA PRO A 93 1.59 5.05 7.82
C PRO A 93 2.54 6.25 7.99
N GLU A 94 2.93 6.60 9.22
CA GLU A 94 3.89 7.69 9.47
C GLU A 94 5.33 7.21 9.31
N ASN A 95 5.61 5.95 9.64
CA ASN A 95 6.94 5.36 9.58
C ASN A 95 6.91 3.94 8.98
N PRO A 96 6.67 3.79 7.67
CA PRO A 96 6.42 2.48 7.08
C PRO A 96 7.59 1.50 7.26
N ILE A 97 8.83 2.01 7.22
CA ILE A 97 10.03 1.23 7.48
C ILE A 97 10.33 1.26 8.99
N PRO A 98 10.39 0.10 9.67
CA PRO A 98 10.77 0.02 11.07
C PRO A 98 12.13 0.67 11.34
N LYS A 99 12.32 1.18 12.56
CA LYS A 99 13.54 1.93 12.95
C LYS A 99 14.85 1.18 12.67
N CYS A 100 14.86 -0.15 12.76
CA CYS A 100 16.03 -0.97 12.45
C CYS A 100 16.47 -0.88 10.98
N GLY A 101 15.53 -0.61 10.06
CA GLY A 101 15.74 -0.57 8.62
C GLY A 101 15.90 0.84 8.04
N VAL A 102 15.52 1.90 8.77
CA VAL A 102 15.58 3.29 8.25
C VAL A 102 16.98 3.62 7.72
N LYS A 103 18.03 3.30 8.50
CA LYS A 103 19.41 3.53 8.09
C LYS A 103 19.87 2.70 6.90
N CYS A 104 19.26 1.53 6.67
CA CYS A 104 19.56 0.74 5.49
C CYS A 104 19.15 1.43 4.19
N VAL A 105 18.05 2.19 4.22
CA VAL A 105 17.58 2.95 3.05
C VAL A 105 18.37 4.26 2.91
N GLU A 106 18.59 4.98 4.01
CA GLU A 106 19.29 6.27 4.00
C GLU A 106 20.78 6.16 3.61
N ASP A 107 21.46 5.11 4.07
CA ASP A 107 22.90 4.93 3.83
C ASP A 107 23.19 4.19 2.50
N ALA A 108 22.15 3.66 1.83
CA ALA A 108 22.32 2.99 0.55
C ALA A 108 22.81 3.99 -0.54
N PRO A 109 23.75 3.57 -1.41
CA PRO A 109 24.17 4.41 -2.54
C PRO A 109 22.98 4.79 -3.40
N ASN A 110 23.00 5.99 -3.98
CA ASN A 110 21.87 6.45 -4.78
C ASN A 110 21.79 5.80 -6.17
N PHE A 111 22.85 5.11 -6.63
CA PHE A 111 22.97 4.48 -7.95
C PHE A 111 22.49 5.33 -9.14
N ASN A 112 22.76 6.65 -9.11
CA ASN A 112 22.31 7.65 -10.08
C ASN A 112 20.79 7.91 -10.12
N CYS A 113 20.03 7.44 -9.14
CA CYS A 113 18.65 7.85 -8.93
C CYS A 113 18.58 9.20 -8.22
N ASP A 114 17.56 9.99 -8.58
CA ASP A 114 17.20 11.17 -7.80
C ASP A 114 16.70 10.73 -6.40
N PRO A 115 17.04 11.43 -5.31
CA PRO A 115 16.62 11.06 -3.96
C PRO A 115 15.10 10.95 -3.75
N THR A 116 14.30 11.50 -4.66
CA THR A 116 12.83 11.42 -4.62
C THR A 116 12.23 10.44 -5.63
N ASP A 117 13.06 9.83 -6.49
CA ASP A 117 12.62 8.90 -7.52
C ASP A 117 12.63 7.46 -6.99
N ASN A 118 11.64 7.15 -6.15
CA ASN A 118 11.41 5.80 -5.63
C ASN A 118 11.27 4.76 -6.75
N LYS A 119 10.78 5.14 -7.93
CA LYS A 119 10.65 4.21 -9.05
C LYS A 119 12.02 3.80 -9.58
N CYS A 120 12.92 4.76 -9.79
CA CYS A 120 14.31 4.49 -10.17
C CYS A 120 14.99 3.56 -9.14
N PHE A 121 14.83 3.84 -7.85
CA PHE A 121 15.37 2.99 -6.79
C PHE A 121 14.82 1.56 -6.85
N CYS A 122 13.51 1.41 -7.04
CA CYS A 122 12.87 0.11 -7.12
C CYS A 122 13.22 -0.69 -8.39
N GLU A 123 13.56 -0.01 -9.48
CA GLU A 123 14.07 -0.65 -10.70
C GLU A 123 15.58 -0.99 -10.61
N ASN A 124 16.28 -0.45 -9.61
CA ASN A 124 17.70 -0.69 -9.41
C ASN A 124 17.95 -1.92 -8.52
N LYS A 125 18.37 -3.02 -9.15
CA LYS A 125 18.62 -4.28 -8.46
C LYS A 125 19.73 -4.19 -7.39
N ASP A 126 20.81 -3.44 -7.64
CA ASP A 126 21.92 -3.31 -6.68
C ASP A 126 21.46 -2.56 -5.41
N PHE A 127 20.59 -1.55 -5.56
CA PHE A 127 19.94 -0.87 -4.46
C PHE A 127 19.08 -1.82 -3.63
N ILE A 128 18.18 -2.57 -4.29
CA ILE A 128 17.29 -3.52 -3.63
C ILE A 128 18.08 -4.59 -2.87
N GLU A 129 19.12 -5.17 -3.47
CA GLU A 129 19.95 -6.19 -2.82
C GLU A 129 20.71 -5.63 -1.61
N GLN A 130 21.24 -4.40 -1.67
CA GLN A 130 21.95 -3.79 -0.54
C GLN A 130 21.01 -3.46 0.63
N VAL A 131 19.84 -2.87 0.34
CA VAL A 131 18.83 -2.57 1.37
C VAL A 131 18.35 -3.86 2.01
N GLN A 132 18.05 -4.89 1.21
CA GLN A 132 17.62 -6.19 1.71
C GLN A 132 18.68 -6.85 2.60
N TRP A 133 19.95 -6.85 2.18
CA TRP A 133 21.04 -7.39 2.99
C TRP A 133 21.15 -6.66 4.33
N CYS A 134 21.07 -5.33 4.31
CA CYS A 134 21.10 -4.53 5.53
C CYS A 134 19.88 -4.81 6.42
N PHE A 135 18.67 -4.97 5.87
CA PHE A 135 17.50 -5.40 6.66
C PHE A 135 17.76 -6.72 7.37
N LYS A 136 18.31 -7.74 6.67
CA LYS A 136 18.66 -9.03 7.27
C LYS A 136 19.70 -8.91 8.38
N GLU A 137 20.60 -7.94 8.30
CA GLU A 137 21.62 -7.70 9.32
C GLU A 137 21.09 -6.92 10.54
N LYS A 138 20.26 -5.90 10.32
CA LYS A 138 19.86 -4.93 11.35
C LYS A 138 18.49 -5.21 11.97
N CYS A 139 17.58 -5.85 11.24
CA CYS A 139 16.24 -6.16 11.69
C CYS A 139 16.10 -7.66 12.01
N GLN A 140 15.20 -8.01 12.93
CA GLN A 140 14.96 -9.39 13.34
C GLN A 140 13.46 -9.63 13.58
N GLY A 141 13.04 -10.89 13.55
CA GLY A 141 11.67 -11.28 13.91
C GLY A 141 10.60 -10.54 13.09
N GLU A 142 9.68 -9.89 13.79
CA GLU A 142 8.59 -9.13 13.17
C GLU A 142 9.10 -7.86 12.47
N ASP A 143 10.10 -7.18 13.03
CA ASP A 143 10.68 -5.98 12.41
C ASP A 143 11.31 -6.29 11.05
N LEU A 144 11.97 -7.45 10.90
CA LEU A 144 12.51 -7.87 9.60
C LEU A 144 11.38 -8.09 8.58
N LYS A 145 10.30 -8.78 8.99
CA LYS A 145 9.14 -9.03 8.12
C LYS A 145 8.46 -7.72 7.71
N ASN A 146 8.29 -6.79 8.65
CA ASN A 146 7.64 -5.51 8.39
C ASN A 146 8.52 -4.60 7.52
N ALA A 147 9.83 -4.55 7.74
CA ALA A 147 10.76 -3.80 6.88
C ALA A 147 10.73 -4.30 5.43
N VAL A 148 10.74 -5.62 5.27
CA VAL A 148 10.60 -6.31 4.00
C VAL A 148 9.27 -5.96 3.33
N CYS A 149 8.15 -6.18 4.04
CA CYS A 149 6.80 -5.93 3.53
C CYS A 149 6.63 -4.46 3.10
N ALA A 150 7.12 -3.53 3.91
CA ALA A 150 7.09 -2.11 3.62
C ALA A 150 7.93 -1.74 2.39
N GLY A 151 9.15 -2.29 2.26
CA GLY A 151 9.99 -2.07 1.08
C GLY A 151 9.33 -2.53 -0.22
N GLU A 152 8.77 -3.73 -0.23
CA GLU A 152 8.03 -4.22 -1.40
C GLU A 152 6.78 -3.39 -1.68
N ALA A 153 6.03 -3.02 -0.64
CA ALA A 153 4.82 -2.21 -0.76
C ALA A 153 5.12 -0.83 -1.37
N VAL A 154 6.22 -0.18 -0.95
CA VAL A 154 6.67 1.11 -1.50
C VAL A 154 6.96 0.98 -2.99
N CYS A 155 7.65 -0.10 -3.40
CA CYS A 155 7.92 -0.34 -4.81
C CYS A 155 6.65 -0.62 -5.62
N ARG A 156 5.72 -1.41 -5.09
CA ARG A 156 4.44 -1.64 -5.76
C ARG A 156 3.63 -0.36 -5.87
N ALA A 157 3.71 0.56 -4.91
CA ALA A 157 3.04 1.86 -4.93
C ALA A 157 3.58 2.82 -6.01
N VAL A 158 4.77 2.54 -6.56
CA VAL A 158 5.32 3.22 -7.75
C VAL A 158 5.30 2.35 -9.02
N GLY A 159 4.59 1.22 -8.96
CA GLY A 159 4.34 0.34 -10.11
C GLY A 159 5.47 -0.64 -10.42
N VAL A 160 6.33 -0.94 -9.45
CA VAL A 160 7.45 -1.88 -9.60
C VAL A 160 7.24 -3.08 -8.68
N ASP A 161 7.19 -4.29 -9.24
CA ASP A 161 7.16 -5.52 -8.47
C ASP A 161 8.58 -6.08 -8.30
N ILE A 162 9.09 -5.99 -7.07
CA ILE A 162 10.44 -6.46 -6.72
C ILE A 162 10.45 -7.89 -6.19
N SER A 163 9.30 -8.52 -5.95
CA SER A 163 9.18 -9.88 -5.38
C SER A 163 10.08 -10.93 -6.06
N PRO A 164 10.35 -10.86 -7.40
CA PRO A 164 11.28 -11.80 -8.05
C PRO A 164 12.75 -11.67 -7.63
N PHE A 165 13.15 -10.55 -7.01
CA PHE A 165 14.54 -10.23 -6.68
C PHE A 165 14.84 -10.36 -5.19
N VAL A 166 13.81 -10.43 -4.35
CA VAL A 166 13.96 -10.44 -2.90
C VAL A 166 13.78 -11.87 -2.38
N ASP A 167 14.89 -12.50 -1.98
CA ASP A 167 14.90 -13.87 -1.44
C ASP A 167 14.93 -13.83 0.10
N TYR A 168 13.87 -14.24 0.80
CA TYR A 168 13.76 -14.10 2.26
C TYR A 168 14.11 -15.36 3.04
#